data_AF-A0A2U7P0K4-F1
#
_entry.id   AF-A0A2U7P0K4-F1
#
_cell.length_a   1.000
_cell.length_b   1.000
_cell.length_c   1.000
_cell.angle_alpha   90.00
_cell.angle_beta   90.00
_cell.angle_gamma   90.00
#
_symmetry.space_group_name_H-M   'P 1'
#
loop_
_entity.id
_entity.type
_entity.pdbx_description
1 polymer ?
#
loop_
_entity_poly.entity_id
_entity_poly.type
_entity_poly.pdbx_seq_one_letter_code
_entity_poly.pdbx_strand_id
1 'polypeptide(L)'
;MRKSFIFVLSLFFVFGITRASYESESIDRFINSPSYEKLQFITDEKERFCEETFLDAYRRREFTEEENLICSDIFDRKIEDELNYKKHIFSERGVY
;
A
#
# COMPACT_ATOMS: atom_id res chain seq x y z
N MET A 1 -40.47 8.99 -10.77
CA MET A 1 -39.03 9.26 -10.50
C MET A 1 -38.54 8.66 -9.17
N ARG A 2 -38.98 7.45 -8.77
CA ARG A 2 -38.60 6.84 -7.47
C ARG A 2 -37.58 5.69 -7.61
N LYS A 3 -37.41 5.17 -8.84
CA LYS A 3 -36.50 4.04 -9.14
C LYS A 3 -35.03 4.47 -9.33
N SER A 4 -34.77 5.69 -9.82
CA SER A 4 -33.40 6.19 -10.02
C SER A 4 -32.67 6.52 -8.71
N PHE A 5 -33.40 6.92 -7.66
CA PHE A 5 -32.79 7.29 -6.37
C PHE A 5 -32.20 6.09 -5.63
N ILE A 6 -32.82 4.91 -5.75
CA ILE A 6 -32.34 3.67 -5.10
C ILE A 6 -31.05 3.17 -5.77
N PHE A 7 -30.97 3.28 -7.10
CA PHE A 7 -29.80 2.82 -7.87
C PHE A 7 -28.54 3.67 -7.60
N VAL A 8 -28.72 4.97 -7.38
CA VAL A 8 -27.62 5.88 -7.02
C VAL A 8 -27.12 5.61 -5.59
N LEU A 9 -28.04 5.42 -4.62
CA LEU A 9 -27.68 5.06 -3.24
C LEU A 9 -26.94 3.71 -3.15
N SER A 10 -27.35 2.71 -3.94
CA SER A 10 -26.64 1.43 -3.96
C SER A 10 -25.22 1.54 -4.51
N LEU A 11 -24.99 2.37 -5.54
CA LEU A 11 -23.66 2.59 -6.10
C LEU A 11 -22.74 3.26 -5.08
N PHE A 12 -23.19 4.31 -4.39
CA PHE A 12 -22.39 4.97 -3.35
C PHE A 12 -22.02 4.02 -2.21
N PHE A 13 -22.92 3.11 -1.82
CA PHE A 13 -22.64 2.12 -0.78
C PHE A 13 -21.56 1.12 -1.21
N VAL A 14 -21.59 0.63 -2.46
CA VAL A 14 -20.57 -0.30 -2.97
C VAL A 14 -19.20 0.39 -3.13
N PHE A 15 -19.18 1.63 -3.63
CA PHE A 15 -17.93 2.40 -3.74
C PHE A 15 -17.32 2.76 -2.38
N GLY A 16 -18.15 3.04 -1.36
CA GLY A 16 -17.67 3.29 0.00
C GLY A 16 -17.03 2.06 0.65
N ILE A 17 -17.66 0.89 0.51
CA ILE A 17 -17.17 -0.37 1.09
C ILE A 17 -15.84 -0.79 0.45
N THR A 18 -15.74 -0.71 -0.87
CA THR A 18 -14.52 -1.09 -1.62
C THR A 18 -13.33 -0.20 -1.27
N ARG A 19 -13.56 1.10 -1.09
CA ARG A 19 -12.50 2.03 -0.69
C ARG A 19 -12.03 1.78 0.74
N ALA A 20 -12.95 1.53 1.67
CA ALA A 20 -12.61 1.19 3.06
C ALA A 20 -11.86 -0.14 3.16
N SER A 21 -12.23 -1.15 2.36
CA SER A 21 -11.51 -2.42 2.35
C SER A 21 -10.10 -2.28 1.77
N TYR A 22 -9.95 -1.50 0.70
CA TYR A 22 -8.65 -1.22 0.09
C TYR A 22 -7.71 -0.48 1.06
N GLU A 23 -8.21 0.55 1.75
CA GLU A 23 -7.42 1.31 2.74
C GLU A 23 -7.02 0.41 3.93
N SER A 24 -7.94 -0.42 4.42
CA SER A 24 -7.64 -1.41 5.47
C SER A 24 -6.59 -2.42 5.04
N GLU A 25 -6.66 -2.92 3.80
CA GLU A 25 -5.68 -3.88 3.26
C GLU A 25 -4.30 -3.24 3.10
N SER A 26 -4.27 -2.02 2.59
CA SER A 26 -3.05 -1.22 2.42
C SER A 26 -2.33 -0.95 3.75
N ILE A 27 -3.09 -0.59 4.79
CA ILE A 27 -2.57 -0.43 6.16
C ILE A 27 -1.98 -1.73 6.71
N ASP A 28 -2.68 -2.85 6.53
CA ASP A 28 -2.22 -4.15 7.00
C ASP A 28 -0.92 -4.59 6.30
N ARG A 29 -0.84 -4.40 4.98
CA ARG A 29 0.39 -4.66 4.21
C ARG A 29 1.57 -3.82 4.70
N PHE A 30 1.36 -2.55 5.03
CA PHE A 30 2.42 -1.72 5.60
C PHE A 30 2.91 -2.26 6.94
N ILE A 31 2.00 -2.55 7.87
CA ILE A 31 2.31 -3.05 9.22
C ILE A 31 3.07 -4.39 9.13
N ASN A 32 2.67 -5.24 8.18
CA ASN A 32 3.25 -6.57 7.98
C ASN A 32 4.41 -6.59 6.96
N SER A 33 4.88 -5.42 6.50
CA SER A 33 6.00 -5.33 5.56
C SER A 33 7.24 -6.06 6.10
N PRO A 34 7.95 -6.85 5.27
CA PRO A 34 9.10 -7.61 5.71
C PRO A 34 10.25 -6.69 6.14
N SER A 35 10.96 -7.09 7.20
CA SER A 35 12.25 -6.55 7.59
C SER A 35 13.39 -7.42 7.03
N TYR A 36 14.64 -6.97 7.14
CA TYR A 36 15.80 -7.73 6.66
C TYR A 36 15.85 -9.17 7.19
N GLU A 37 15.50 -9.39 8.47
CA GLU A 37 15.50 -10.72 9.10
C GLU A 37 14.40 -11.63 8.53
N LYS A 38 13.35 -11.04 7.97
CA LYS A 38 12.20 -11.76 7.40
C LYS A 38 12.39 -12.07 5.90
N LEU A 39 13.34 -11.43 5.21
CA LEU A 39 13.59 -11.64 3.78
C LEU A 39 13.88 -13.11 3.43
N GLN A 40 14.56 -13.84 4.32
CA GLN A 40 14.88 -15.26 4.12
C GLN A 40 13.64 -16.17 4.00
N PHE A 41 12.48 -15.72 4.47
CA PHE A 41 11.22 -16.48 4.37
C PHE A 41 10.47 -16.22 3.07
N ILE A 42 10.92 -15.27 2.25
CA ILE A 42 10.35 -14.99 0.93
C ILE A 42 10.93 -15.99 -0.06
N THR A 43 10.06 -16.84 -0.60
CA THR A 43 10.44 -17.92 -1.53
C THR A 43 10.62 -17.43 -2.95
N ASP A 44 9.86 -16.42 -3.37
CA ASP A 44 10.00 -15.83 -4.70
C ASP A 44 11.28 -14.97 -4.74
N GLU A 45 12.19 -15.33 -5.63
CA GLU A 45 13.51 -14.68 -5.71
C GLU A 45 13.41 -13.22 -6.15
N LYS A 46 12.49 -12.92 -7.08
CA LYS A 46 12.28 -11.56 -7.56
C LYS A 46 11.66 -10.67 -6.47
N GLU A 47 10.65 -11.19 -5.78
CA GLU A 47 10.02 -10.48 -4.66
C GLU A 47 11.03 -10.24 -3.54
N ARG A 48 11.83 -11.25 -3.17
CA ARG A 48 12.89 -11.09 -2.16
C ARG A 48 13.92 -10.05 -2.57
N PHE A 49 14.38 -10.07 -3.83
CA PHE A 49 15.29 -9.08 -4.37
C PHE A 49 14.69 -7.67 -4.29
N CYS A 50 13.44 -7.49 -4.71
CA CYS A 50 12.79 -6.18 -4.67
C CYS A 50 12.52 -5.70 -3.24
N GLU A 51 12.18 -6.58 -2.31
CA GLU A 51 12.00 -6.22 -0.90
C GLU A 51 13.33 -5.81 -0.25
N GLU A 52 14.42 -6.56 -0.50
CA GLU A 52 15.76 -6.18 -0.04
C GLU A 52 16.20 -4.83 -0.63
N THR A 53 16.03 -4.67 -1.94
CA THR A 53 16.37 -3.44 -2.66
C THR A 53 15.55 -2.26 -2.14
N PHE A 54 14.26 -2.46 -1.86
CA PHE A 54 13.42 -1.41 -1.28
C PHE A 54 13.97 -0.97 0.07
N LEU A 55 14.32 -1.90 0.98
CA LEU A 55 14.86 -1.57 2.29
C LEU A 55 16.18 -0.78 2.19
N ASP A 56 17.07 -1.20 1.29
CA ASP A 56 18.34 -0.52 1.05
C ASP A 56 18.14 0.88 0.42
N ALA A 57 17.26 0.98 -0.57
CA ALA A 57 16.86 2.22 -1.23
C ALA A 57 16.25 3.23 -0.24
N TYR A 58 15.37 2.74 0.64
CA TYR A 58 14.72 3.55 1.65
C TYR A 58 15.72 4.07 2.69
N ARG A 59 16.68 3.23 3.10
CA ARG A 59 17.77 3.64 4.01
C ARG A 59 18.63 4.74 3.41
N ARG A 60 19.01 4.63 2.14
CA ARG A 60 19.82 5.65 1.43
C ARG A 60 18.99 6.83 0.90
N ARG A 61 17.66 6.76 0.97
CA ARG A 61 16.69 7.76 0.50
C ARG A 61 16.73 8.03 -1.00
N GLU A 62 17.09 7.02 -1.77
CA GLU A 62 17.27 7.12 -3.22
C GLU A 62 16.91 5.80 -3.89
N PHE A 63 16.09 5.88 -4.94
CA PHE A 63 15.75 4.77 -5.82
C PHE A 63 16.40 5.02 -7.18
N THR A 64 17.29 4.12 -7.61
CA THR A 64 17.97 4.26 -8.90
C THR A 64 17.03 3.90 -10.05
N GLU A 65 17.36 4.36 -11.25
CA GLU A 65 16.58 4.06 -12.45
C GLU A 65 16.55 2.56 -12.75
N GLU A 66 17.67 1.85 -12.53
CA GLU A 66 17.79 0.41 -12.74
C GLU A 66 16.89 -0.39 -11.80
N GLU A 67 16.84 -0.02 -10.52
CA GLU A 67 15.98 -0.70 -9.55
C GLU A 67 14.49 -0.41 -9.81
N ASN A 68 14.15 0.84 -10.18
CA ASN A 68 12.79 1.20 -10.58
C ASN A 68 12.35 0.41 -11.82
N LEU A 69 13.25 0.18 -12.77
CA LEU A 69 12.95 -0.61 -13.96
C LEU A 69 12.61 -2.08 -13.63
N ILE A 70 13.15 -2.62 -12.53
CA ILE A 70 12.94 -4.03 -12.13
C ILE A 70 11.78 -4.16 -11.12
N CYS A 71 11.66 -3.22 -10.20
CA CYS A 71 10.88 -3.34 -8.96
C CYS A 71 9.83 -2.23 -8.74
N SER A 72 9.60 -1.34 -9.72
CA SER A 72 8.65 -0.21 -9.61
C SER A 72 7.29 -0.61 -9.04
N ASP A 73 6.67 -1.69 -9.52
CA ASP A 73 5.37 -2.15 -9.02
C ASP A 73 5.36 -2.40 -7.49
N ILE A 74 6.45 -2.96 -6.96
CA ILE A 74 6.59 -3.23 -5.52
C ILE A 74 6.88 -1.92 -4.78
N PHE A 75 7.75 -1.07 -5.32
CA PHE A 75 8.11 0.20 -4.68
C PHE A 75 6.91 1.13 -4.56
N ASP A 76 6.17 1.32 -5.65
CA ASP A 76 4.98 2.18 -5.72
C ASP A 76 3.92 1.70 -4.72
N ARG A 77 3.64 0.39 -4.68
CA ARG A 77 2.71 -0.19 -3.71
C ARG A 77 3.14 0.06 -2.27
N LYS A 78 4.42 -0.14 -1.94
CA LYS A 78 4.92 0.05 -0.57
C LYS A 78 4.90 1.51 -0.14
N ILE A 79 5.21 2.43 -1.05
CA ILE A 79 5.12 3.87 -0.81
C ILE A 79 3.66 4.27 -0.60
N GLU A 80 2.74 3.76 -1.42
CA GLU A 80 1.30 3.99 -1.25
C GLU A 80 0.79 3.44 0.09
N ASP A 81 1.20 2.22 0.46
CA ASP A 81 0.85 1.59 1.74
C ASP A 81 1.33 2.41 2.94
N GLU A 82 2.54 2.96 2.87
CA GLU A 82 3.05 3.86 3.90
C GLU A 82 2.27 5.17 3.98
N LEU A 83 1.95 5.79 2.84
CA LEU A 83 1.18 7.04 2.80
C LEU A 83 -0.22 6.84 3.40
N ASN A 84 -0.87 5.73 3.06
CA ASN A 84 -2.17 5.37 3.62
C ASN A 84 -2.09 5.11 5.13
N TYR A 85 -1.07 4.40 5.59
CA TYR A 85 -0.82 4.22 7.03
C TYR A 85 -0.64 5.55 7.76
N LYS A 86 0.22 6.44 7.24
CA LYS A 86 0.45 7.77 7.84
C LYS A 86 -0.84 8.59 7.90
N LYS A 87 -1.62 8.59 6.82
CA LYS A 87 -2.90 9.28 6.76
C LYS A 87 -3.88 8.75 7.80
N HIS A 88 -3.96 7.43 7.94
CA HIS A 88 -4.79 6.80 8.98
C HIS A 88 -4.35 7.24 10.38
N ILE A 89 -3.06 7.18 10.70
CA ILE A 89 -2.55 7.60 12.01
C ILE A 89 -2.78 9.10 12.29
N PHE A 90 -2.64 9.97 11.28
CA PHE A 90 -2.95 11.40 11.45
C PHE A 90 -4.44 11.64 11.70
N SER A 91 -5.30 10.94 10.95
CA SER A 91 -6.75 10.99 11.16
C SER A 91 -7.16 10.53 12.56
N GLU A 92 -6.62 9.40 13.05
CA GLU A 92 -6.84 8.90 14.41
C GLU A 92 -6.37 9.90 15.48
N ARG A 93 -5.39 10.74 15.16
CA ARG A 93 -4.88 11.81 16.04
C ARG A 93 -5.62 13.14 15.88
N GLY A 94 -6.61 13.22 14.98
CA GLY A 94 -7.34 14.45 14.68
C GLY A 94 -6.50 15.52 13.98
N VAL A 95 -5.42 15.12 13.30
CA VAL A 95 -4.56 15.99 12.49
C VAL A 95 -4.95 15.78 11.01
N TYR A 96 -5.40 16.83 10.34
CA TYR A 96 -5.90 16.80 8.96
C TYR A 96 -4.99 17.56 8.01
#